data_AF-A0A1M5PJF8-F1
#
_entry.id   AF-A0A1M5PJF8-F1
#
_cell.length_a   1.000
_cell.length_b   1.000
_cell.length_c   1.000
_cell.angle_alpha   90.00
_cell.angle_beta   90.00
_cell.angle_gamma   90.00
#
_symmetry.space_group_name_H-M   'P 1'
#
loop_
_entity.id
_entity.type
_entity.pdbx_description
1 polymer ?
#
loop_
_entity_poly.entity_id
_entity_poly.type
_entity_poly.pdbx_seq_one_letter_code
_entity_poly.pdbx_strand_id
1 'polypeptide(L)'
;MNKNFETNPLIERLPPHLKQFIKPQNYNDYTPINQAVWRFVMRKNISYLGKVAHESYLKGLDLTGISIDKIPSMYGMNRILKEIGWAAVAVDGFIPPNAFMEFQAYKVLVIASDIRQLENIEYTPAPDIIHEAAGHAPIIANPDYAEYLRRFGEIGAKAILSSHDNDMYEAVRRLSILKEAKDSKQEDIDKAEAEVNRLQNKKVPLSEMAQIRNLHWWTVEYGLIGNTDKPRLYGAGLLSSIGESKWCLSDEVKKIPYSIKAAETEFDITKPQPQLFVTPDFSYLMQVLDEFSNTMALRKGGWRGLNKLIDSKKIGTIELNTGLQISGVFTRMIRDEDNNVVFFKTEGPTALANREKELIGHGTETHPNGFSSPIGKLKGINLAIEDMGPRDLKAYNFYDNKRIAFEYESGITVEGLNITGIRNLQGKLILIQFEDCTVKYKDEVLFSPKDGTFDLAVGSSIVSAYAGSADYRSFENLYHVSENTTVKPETDETKRQLEKLYQSVRDLRNNDTISEDNIKSIFSLLKSNHKPDWLLSLELLELSDKFDFSSLKTELLGYLEQQKNEQPNIAHLVADGIEIINEN
;
A
#
# COMPACT_ATOMS: atom_id res chain seq x y z
N MET A 1 10.27 14.73 22.57
CA MET A 1 10.29 14.05 21.25
C MET A 1 9.54 14.95 20.27
N ASN A 2 10.18 15.33 19.17
CA ASN A 2 9.57 16.19 18.15
C ASN A 2 8.37 15.44 17.55
N LYS A 3 7.15 15.94 17.81
CA LYS A 3 5.91 15.41 17.23
C LYS A 3 5.72 15.78 15.75
N ASN A 4 6.64 16.56 15.18
CA ASN A 4 6.51 17.10 13.84
C ASN A 4 7.45 16.34 12.90
N PHE A 5 6.88 15.62 11.93
CA PHE A 5 7.59 15.22 10.72
C PHE A 5 7.73 16.44 9.82
N GLU A 6 8.82 16.50 9.05
CA GLU A 6 9.00 17.58 8.09
C GLU A 6 8.11 17.35 6.87
N THR A 7 7.31 18.36 6.54
CA THR A 7 6.33 18.29 5.45
C THR A 7 6.89 18.88 4.16
N ASN A 8 6.24 18.56 3.05
CA ASN A 8 6.48 19.17 1.74
C ASN A 8 5.15 19.27 0.97
N PRO A 9 5.09 19.95 -0.20
CA PRO A 9 3.85 20.13 -0.93
C PRO A 9 3.14 18.84 -1.38
N LEU A 10 3.84 17.70 -1.50
CA LEU A 10 3.23 16.41 -1.82
C LEU A 10 2.57 15.80 -0.57
N ILE A 11 3.27 15.84 0.57
CA ILE A 11 2.74 15.36 1.86
C ILE A 11 1.55 16.22 2.31
N GLU A 12 1.57 17.53 2.06
CA GLU A 12 0.46 18.44 2.39
C GLU A 12 -0.83 18.10 1.65
N ARG A 13 -0.73 17.58 0.43
CA ARG A 13 -1.87 17.17 -0.40
C ARG A 13 -2.53 15.87 0.06
N LEU A 14 -1.85 15.08 0.91
CA LEU A 14 -2.42 13.84 1.41
C LEU A 14 -3.73 14.10 2.15
N PRO A 15 -4.77 13.29 1.91
CA PRO A 15 -5.98 13.29 2.70
C PRO A 15 -5.72 13.12 4.20
N PRO A 16 -6.56 13.70 5.08
CA PRO A 16 -6.41 13.54 6.53
C PRO A 16 -6.36 12.08 6.99
N HIS A 17 -7.15 11.20 6.37
CA HIS A 17 -7.20 9.77 6.71
C HIS A 17 -5.95 8.98 6.32
N LEU A 18 -5.05 9.55 5.50
CA LEU A 18 -3.72 8.97 5.26
C LEU A 18 -2.69 9.55 6.24
N LYS A 19 -2.78 10.85 6.53
CA LYS A 19 -1.84 11.53 7.44
C LYS A 19 -1.77 10.92 8.83
N GLN A 20 -2.86 10.29 9.29
CA GLN A 20 -2.90 9.58 10.57
C GLN A 20 -1.93 8.37 10.67
N PHE A 21 -1.47 7.80 9.55
CA PHE A 21 -0.49 6.70 9.55
C PHE A 21 0.97 7.19 9.56
N ILE A 22 1.20 8.49 9.35
CA ILE A 22 2.55 9.04 9.27
C ILE A 22 3.12 9.18 10.68
N LYS A 23 4.29 8.60 10.91
CA LYS A 23 5.07 8.75 12.15
C LYS A 23 6.38 9.51 11.89
N PRO A 24 6.89 10.29 12.85
CA PRO A 24 8.22 10.88 12.71
C PRO A 24 9.30 9.79 12.72
N GLN A 25 10.25 9.87 11.79
CA GLN A 25 11.46 9.05 11.84
C GLN A 25 12.40 9.61 12.92
N ASN A 26 12.44 8.96 14.07
CA ASN A 26 13.38 9.30 15.13
C ASN A 26 14.78 8.80 14.78
N TYR A 27 15.51 9.56 13.97
CA TYR A 27 16.80 9.12 13.42
C TYR A 27 17.87 8.76 14.48
N ASN A 28 17.77 9.33 15.68
CA ASN A 28 18.67 9.02 16.81
C ASN A 28 18.45 7.61 17.38
N ASP A 29 17.39 6.91 16.95
CA ASP A 29 17.12 5.54 17.35
C ASP A 29 18.01 4.53 16.60
N TYR A 30 18.61 4.92 15.48
CA TYR A 30 19.56 4.06 14.78
C TYR A 30 20.89 4.03 15.53
N THR A 31 21.24 2.85 16.02
CA THR A 31 22.51 2.65 16.70
C THR A 31 23.68 2.65 15.71
N PRO A 32 24.92 2.84 16.19
CA PRO A 32 26.11 2.70 15.35
C PRO A 32 26.24 1.31 14.69
N ILE A 33 25.74 0.27 15.36
CA ILE A 33 25.64 -1.09 14.80
C ILE A 33 24.64 -1.10 13.64
N ASN A 34 23.45 -0.51 13.79
CA ASN A 34 22.48 -0.42 12.70
C ASN A 34 23.08 0.25 11.45
N GLN A 35 23.86 1.30 11.67
CA GLN A 35 24.52 2.01 10.59
C GLN A 35 25.59 1.15 9.90
N ALA A 36 26.29 0.27 10.62
CA ALA A 36 27.22 -0.69 10.02
C ALA A 36 26.50 -1.83 9.28
N VAL A 37 25.38 -2.33 9.82
CA VAL A 37 24.51 -3.29 9.15
C VAL A 37 24.05 -2.75 7.80
N TRP A 38 23.55 -1.51 7.78
CA TRP A 38 23.17 -0.83 6.54
C TRP A 38 24.32 -0.81 5.53
N ARG A 39 25.52 -0.35 5.94
CA ARG A 39 26.69 -0.27 5.07
C ARG A 39 27.05 -1.61 4.44
N PHE A 40 27.13 -2.64 5.29
CA PHE A 40 27.49 -3.96 4.85
C PHE A 40 26.48 -4.49 3.82
N VAL A 41 25.18 -4.42 4.15
CA VAL A 41 24.13 -4.89 3.24
C VAL A 41 24.12 -4.10 1.93
N MET A 42 24.23 -2.77 1.98
CA MET A 42 24.22 -1.94 0.78
C MET A 42 25.41 -2.22 -0.14
N ARG A 43 26.63 -2.40 0.40
CA ARG A 43 27.81 -2.73 -0.41
C ARG A 43 27.69 -4.11 -1.04
N LYS A 44 27.21 -5.09 -0.26
CA LYS A 44 26.94 -6.44 -0.73
C LYS A 44 25.89 -6.43 -1.85
N ASN A 45 24.81 -5.67 -1.66
CA ASN A 45 23.74 -5.51 -2.64
C ASN A 45 24.30 -4.88 -3.93
N ILE A 46 25.04 -3.78 -3.84
CA ILE A 46 25.51 -3.04 -5.02
C ILE A 46 26.54 -3.83 -5.84
N SER A 47 27.48 -4.54 -5.22
CA SER A 47 28.46 -5.38 -5.96
C SER A 47 27.77 -6.44 -6.82
N TYR A 48 26.69 -7.05 -6.30
CA TYR A 48 25.93 -8.06 -7.03
C TYR A 48 24.89 -7.45 -7.99
N LEU A 49 24.02 -6.58 -7.48
CA LEU A 49 22.91 -5.98 -8.23
C LEU A 49 23.38 -5.08 -9.37
N GLY A 50 24.57 -4.48 -9.27
CA GLY A 50 25.16 -3.73 -10.39
C GLY A 50 25.35 -4.58 -11.66
N LYS A 51 25.39 -5.92 -11.53
CA LYS A 51 25.55 -6.87 -12.63
C LYS A 51 24.22 -7.41 -13.18
N VAL A 52 23.17 -7.47 -12.35
CA VAL A 52 21.91 -8.19 -12.67
C VAL A 52 20.63 -7.36 -12.60
N ALA A 53 20.63 -6.23 -11.90
CA ALA A 53 19.46 -5.37 -11.80
C ALA A 53 19.20 -4.58 -13.09
N HIS A 54 17.98 -4.06 -13.21
CA HIS A 54 17.63 -3.10 -14.24
C HIS A 54 18.55 -1.87 -14.17
N GLU A 55 18.91 -1.30 -15.31
CA GLU A 55 19.89 -0.21 -15.40
C GLU A 55 19.50 1.04 -14.59
N SER A 56 18.21 1.23 -14.31
CA SER A 56 17.73 2.33 -13.48
C SER A 56 18.10 2.18 -11.99
N TYR A 57 18.47 0.99 -11.51
CA TYR A 57 18.69 0.74 -10.08
C TYR A 57 19.82 1.59 -9.48
N LEU A 58 21.04 1.47 -10.02
CA LEU A 58 22.22 2.14 -9.44
C LEU A 58 22.07 3.66 -9.45
N LYS A 59 21.69 4.24 -10.60
CA LYS A 59 21.43 5.68 -10.72
C LYS A 59 20.22 6.10 -9.87
N GLY A 60 19.26 5.20 -9.69
CA GLY A 60 18.07 5.40 -8.89
C GLY A 60 18.37 5.60 -7.40
N LEU A 61 19.37 4.91 -6.86
CA LEU A 61 19.82 5.11 -5.48
C LEU A 61 20.19 6.59 -5.22
N ASP A 62 21.01 7.16 -6.10
CA ASP A 62 21.41 8.57 -6.01
C ASP A 62 20.21 9.51 -6.17
N LEU A 63 19.34 9.25 -7.15
CA LEU A 63 18.15 10.05 -7.46
C LEU A 63 17.02 9.92 -6.43
N THR A 64 17.16 9.04 -5.44
CA THR A 64 16.20 8.87 -4.34
C THR A 64 16.80 9.20 -2.97
N GLY A 65 18.04 9.69 -2.95
CA GLY A 65 18.72 10.12 -1.73
C GLY A 65 19.19 8.97 -0.85
N ILE A 66 19.46 7.81 -1.45
CA ILE A 66 19.93 6.62 -0.77
C ILE A 66 21.43 6.56 -0.87
N SER A 67 22.08 6.60 0.29
CA SER A 67 23.54 6.48 0.38
C SER A 67 23.93 5.06 0.80
N ILE A 68 25.10 4.63 0.33
CA ILE A 68 25.68 3.34 0.72
C ILE A 68 26.13 3.38 2.19
N ASP A 69 26.69 4.51 2.63
CA ASP A 69 27.41 4.58 3.90
C ASP A 69 26.53 4.85 5.14
N LYS A 70 25.32 5.38 4.92
CA LYS A 70 24.44 5.86 6.00
C LYS A 70 22.99 5.52 5.71
N ILE A 71 22.28 5.07 6.75
CA ILE A 71 20.82 4.90 6.71
C ILE A 71 20.19 6.23 6.27
N PRO A 72 19.27 6.24 5.31
CA PRO A 72 18.67 7.48 4.83
C PRO A 72 17.78 8.11 5.91
N SER A 73 17.83 9.44 5.99
CA SER A 73 16.83 10.21 6.74
C SER A 73 15.67 10.59 5.83
N MET A 74 14.44 10.59 6.33
CA MET A 74 13.25 11.00 5.58
C MET A 74 13.40 12.43 5.03
N TYR A 75 14.04 13.32 5.78
CA TYR A 75 14.38 14.66 5.31
C TYR A 75 15.30 14.61 4.08
N GLY A 76 16.41 13.86 4.17
CA GLY A 76 17.38 13.73 3.09
C GLY A 76 16.78 13.14 1.82
N MET A 77 15.97 12.08 1.98
CA MET A 77 15.24 11.45 0.87
C MET A 77 14.26 12.44 0.23
N ASN A 78 13.41 13.10 1.02
CA ASN A 78 12.41 14.02 0.50
C ASN A 78 13.00 15.24 -0.22
N ARG A 79 14.19 15.70 0.19
CA ARG A 79 14.89 16.77 -0.51
C ARG A 79 15.24 16.38 -1.96
N ILE A 80 15.53 15.10 -2.19
CA ILE A 80 15.96 14.59 -3.49
C ILE A 80 14.75 14.05 -4.28
N LEU A 81 13.87 13.26 -3.66
CA LEU A 81 12.65 12.72 -4.28
C LEU A 81 11.73 13.82 -4.85
N LYS A 82 11.75 15.02 -4.24
CA LYS A 82 11.00 16.18 -4.76
C LYS A 82 11.38 16.52 -6.21
N GLU A 83 12.63 16.32 -6.61
CA GLU A 83 13.11 16.61 -7.97
C GLU A 83 12.50 15.68 -9.02
N ILE A 84 12.08 14.48 -8.62
CA ILE A 84 11.34 13.52 -9.47
C ILE A 84 9.83 13.50 -9.20
N GLY A 85 9.34 14.43 -8.36
CA GLY A 85 7.92 14.58 -8.04
C GLY A 85 7.35 13.53 -7.09
N TRP A 86 8.20 12.93 -6.26
CA TRP A 86 7.82 11.95 -5.23
C TRP A 86 8.17 12.44 -3.82
N ALA A 87 7.57 11.80 -2.82
CA ALA A 87 7.93 11.97 -1.42
C ALA A 87 7.99 10.60 -0.72
N ALA A 88 8.54 10.56 0.47
CA ALA A 88 8.54 9.42 1.36
C ALA A 88 8.08 9.83 2.77
N VAL A 89 7.34 8.96 3.43
CA VAL A 89 6.88 9.14 4.81
C VAL A 89 7.21 7.89 5.60
N ALA A 90 7.64 8.07 6.85
CA ALA A 90 7.78 6.95 7.76
C ALA A 90 6.41 6.55 8.30
N VAL A 91 6.16 5.26 8.40
CA VAL A 91 4.88 4.70 8.86
C VAL A 91 5.10 3.62 9.90
N ASP A 92 4.05 3.31 10.66
CA ASP A 92 4.00 2.07 11.43
C ASP A 92 3.56 0.91 10.53
N GLY A 93 4.04 -0.31 10.80
CA GLY A 93 3.92 -1.47 9.90
C GLY A 93 2.48 -1.95 9.64
N PHE A 94 1.46 -1.31 10.22
CA PHE A 94 0.04 -1.65 10.07
C PHE A 94 -0.73 -0.59 9.30
N ILE A 95 -0.73 -0.71 7.97
CA ILE A 95 -1.55 0.11 7.07
C ILE A 95 -2.56 -0.79 6.34
N PRO A 96 -3.87 -0.43 6.32
CA PRO A 96 -4.85 -1.12 5.49
C PRO A 96 -4.43 -1.14 4.00
N PRO A 97 -4.69 -2.23 3.25
CA PRO A 97 -4.25 -2.35 1.86
C PRO A 97 -4.67 -1.18 0.96
N ASN A 98 -5.93 -0.70 1.08
CA ASN A 98 -6.40 0.45 0.29
C ASN A 98 -5.62 1.73 0.62
N ALA A 99 -5.33 1.98 1.91
CA ALA A 99 -4.56 3.14 2.34
C ALA A 99 -3.11 3.08 1.84
N PHE A 100 -2.48 1.90 1.90
CA PHE A 100 -1.13 1.69 1.33
C PHE A 100 -1.10 2.03 -0.17
N MET A 101 -2.07 1.54 -0.94
CA MET A 101 -2.18 1.84 -2.37
C MET A 101 -2.47 3.32 -2.62
N GLU A 102 -3.28 3.95 -1.78
CA GLU A 102 -3.63 5.37 -1.91
C GLU A 102 -2.42 6.28 -1.73
N PHE A 103 -1.49 5.99 -0.80
CA PHE A 103 -0.23 6.73 -0.70
C PHE A 103 0.53 6.78 -2.04
N GLN A 104 0.58 5.65 -2.76
CA GLN A 104 1.22 5.58 -4.07
C GLN A 104 0.49 6.41 -5.13
N ALA A 105 -0.84 6.49 -5.08
CA ALA A 105 -1.63 7.36 -5.95
C ALA A 105 -1.24 8.85 -5.80
N TYR A 106 -0.84 9.25 -4.59
CA TYR A 106 -0.34 10.59 -4.27
C TYR A 106 1.18 10.76 -4.46
N LYS A 107 1.87 9.78 -5.05
CA LYS A 107 3.32 9.75 -5.24
C LYS A 107 4.10 9.84 -3.93
N VAL A 108 3.60 9.16 -2.91
CA VAL A 108 4.23 9.09 -1.59
C VAL A 108 4.56 7.64 -1.27
N LEU A 109 5.85 7.36 -1.06
CA LEU A 109 6.32 6.08 -0.55
C LEU A 109 6.11 6.00 0.95
N VAL A 110 5.62 4.86 1.41
CA VAL A 110 5.58 4.53 2.83
C VAL A 110 6.82 3.70 3.17
N ILE A 111 7.55 4.11 4.21
CA ILE A 111 8.81 3.49 4.60
C ILE A 111 8.72 3.03 6.05
N ALA A 112 8.94 1.74 6.28
CA ALA A 112 9.18 1.20 7.61
C ALA A 112 10.48 1.80 8.16
N SER A 113 10.41 2.42 9.35
CA SER A 113 11.58 3.06 9.95
C SER A 113 12.57 2.06 10.55
N ASP A 114 12.12 0.86 10.89
CA ASP A 114 12.95 -0.10 11.61
C ASP A 114 13.94 -0.79 10.66
N ILE A 115 15.07 -1.24 11.19
CA ILE A 115 16.11 -1.95 10.43
C ILE A 115 16.31 -3.34 11.04
N ARG A 116 16.54 -4.35 10.18
CA ARG A 116 16.87 -5.70 10.63
C ARG A 116 18.10 -5.71 11.54
N GLN A 117 18.12 -6.67 12.47
CA GLN A 117 19.23 -6.84 13.40
C GLN A 117 20.39 -7.59 12.76
N LEU A 118 21.60 -7.47 13.32
CA LEU A 118 22.83 -8.09 12.80
C LEU A 118 22.69 -9.62 12.70
N GLU A 119 21.98 -10.24 13.65
CA GLU A 119 21.77 -11.68 13.72
C GLU A 119 20.86 -12.19 12.60
N ASN A 120 20.03 -11.31 12.02
CA ASN A 120 19.07 -11.62 10.95
C ASN A 120 19.39 -10.80 9.67
N ILE A 121 20.67 -10.52 9.43
CA ILE A 121 21.10 -9.58 8.37
C ILE A 121 20.70 -10.06 6.96
N GLU A 122 20.62 -11.36 6.74
CA GLU A 122 20.31 -11.95 5.43
C GLU A 122 18.84 -11.82 5.04
N TYR A 123 17.94 -11.92 6.02
CA TYR A 123 16.51 -11.94 5.77
C TYR A 123 15.71 -11.56 7.02
N THR A 124 14.68 -10.74 6.84
CA THR A 124 13.64 -10.47 7.83
C THR A 124 12.27 -10.68 7.18
N PRO A 125 11.34 -11.40 7.82
CA PRO A 125 9.97 -11.56 7.31
C PRO A 125 9.17 -10.25 7.28
N ALA A 126 9.52 -9.29 8.16
CA ALA A 126 8.89 -7.98 8.23
C ALA A 126 9.67 -6.97 7.37
N PRO A 127 8.99 -6.12 6.58
CA PRO A 127 9.65 -5.06 5.82
C PRO A 127 10.42 -4.12 6.74
N ASP A 128 11.67 -3.83 6.37
CA ASP A 128 12.57 -2.93 7.08
C ASP A 128 13.04 -1.80 6.16
N ILE A 129 13.73 -0.81 6.69
CA ILE A 129 14.18 0.36 5.92
C ILE A 129 15.10 -0.01 4.76
N ILE A 130 15.81 -1.15 4.82
CA ILE A 130 16.60 -1.66 3.69
C ILE A 130 15.67 -2.09 2.57
N HIS A 131 14.65 -2.90 2.86
CA HIS A 131 13.65 -3.32 1.88
C HIS A 131 12.93 -2.12 1.26
N GLU A 132 12.43 -1.22 2.10
CA GLU A 132 11.60 -0.09 1.67
C GLU A 132 12.41 0.98 0.94
N ALA A 133 13.53 1.42 1.52
CA ALA A 133 14.35 2.44 0.87
C ALA A 133 15.14 1.84 -0.30
N ALA A 134 15.99 0.84 -0.05
CA ALA A 134 16.92 0.36 -1.08
C ALA A 134 16.31 -0.62 -2.09
N GLY A 135 15.16 -1.21 -1.80
CA GLY A 135 14.41 -2.06 -2.73
C GLY A 135 13.47 -1.25 -3.62
N HIS A 136 12.49 -0.55 -3.02
CA HIS A 136 11.42 0.13 -3.78
C HIS A 136 11.84 1.45 -4.40
N ALA A 137 12.52 2.32 -3.66
CA ALA A 137 12.72 3.70 -4.09
C ALA A 137 13.56 3.84 -5.38
N PRO A 138 14.66 3.10 -5.61
CA PRO A 138 15.56 3.37 -6.74
C PRO A 138 14.89 3.26 -8.11
N ILE A 139 13.98 2.30 -8.29
CA ILE A 139 13.34 2.08 -9.59
C ILE A 139 12.36 3.21 -9.94
N ILE A 140 11.84 3.94 -8.95
CA ILE A 140 10.91 5.08 -9.13
C ILE A 140 11.59 6.26 -9.84
N ALA A 141 12.93 6.32 -9.86
CA ALA A 141 13.63 7.28 -10.68
C ALA A 141 13.37 7.10 -12.19
N ASN A 142 12.88 5.92 -12.61
CA ASN A 142 12.39 5.69 -13.96
C ASN A 142 10.95 6.25 -14.12
N PRO A 143 10.71 7.18 -15.07
CA PRO A 143 9.41 7.85 -15.19
C PRO A 143 8.27 6.91 -15.59
N ASP A 144 8.53 5.87 -16.39
CA ASP A 144 7.50 4.91 -16.81
C ASP A 144 7.07 4.04 -15.63
N TYR A 145 8.04 3.59 -14.82
CA TYR A 145 7.75 2.84 -13.60
C TYR A 145 7.04 3.70 -12.55
N ALA A 146 7.47 4.95 -12.37
CA ALA A 146 6.80 5.89 -11.47
C ALA A 146 5.33 6.12 -11.85
N GLU A 147 5.04 6.32 -13.13
CA GLU A 147 3.65 6.50 -13.57
C GLU A 147 2.85 5.20 -13.45
N TYR A 148 3.46 4.04 -13.71
CA TYR A 148 2.87 2.73 -13.39
C TYR A 148 2.49 2.63 -11.91
N LEU A 149 3.42 2.89 -10.99
CA LEU A 149 3.18 2.79 -9.55
C LEU A 149 2.09 3.75 -9.08
N ARG A 150 2.07 4.99 -9.59
CA ARG A 150 1.01 5.97 -9.30
C ARG A 150 -0.36 5.48 -9.74
N ARG A 151 -0.47 4.98 -10.99
CA ARG A 151 -1.73 4.46 -11.54
C ARG A 151 -2.16 3.17 -10.84
N PHE A 152 -1.21 2.32 -10.50
CA PHE A 152 -1.44 1.11 -9.72
C PHE A 152 -2.04 1.45 -8.36
N GLY A 153 -1.48 2.44 -7.67
CA GLY A 153 -2.02 2.97 -6.43
C GLY A 153 -3.44 3.53 -6.57
N GLU A 154 -3.71 4.30 -7.62
CA GLU A 154 -5.04 4.89 -7.89
C GLU A 154 -6.12 3.82 -8.08
N ILE A 155 -5.81 2.76 -8.84
CA ILE A 155 -6.72 1.62 -9.07
C ILE A 155 -6.83 0.75 -7.81
N GLY A 156 -5.70 0.46 -7.15
CA GLY A 156 -5.64 -0.37 -5.96
C GLY A 156 -6.37 0.24 -4.77
N ALA A 157 -6.28 1.56 -4.57
CA ALA A 157 -7.00 2.26 -3.51
C ALA A 157 -8.53 2.10 -3.64
N LYS A 158 -9.03 1.96 -4.88
CA LYS A 158 -10.44 1.80 -5.22
C LYS A 158 -10.89 0.33 -5.32
N ALA A 159 -9.98 -0.64 -5.16
CA ALA A 159 -10.31 -2.06 -5.25
C ALA A 159 -11.15 -2.53 -4.06
N ILE A 160 -12.22 -3.28 -4.35
CA ILE A 160 -13.17 -3.75 -3.33
C ILE A 160 -12.63 -4.99 -2.61
N LEU A 161 -12.58 -4.92 -1.28
CA LEU A 161 -12.32 -6.09 -0.42
C LEU A 161 -13.58 -6.95 -0.29
N SER A 162 -13.40 -8.27 -0.20
CA SER A 162 -14.46 -9.16 0.25
C SER A 162 -14.65 -9.11 1.76
N SER A 163 -15.77 -9.64 2.25
CA SER A 163 -15.94 -9.89 3.69
C SER A 163 -14.80 -10.73 4.29
N HIS A 164 -14.29 -11.70 3.53
CA HIS A 164 -13.20 -12.56 3.98
C HIS A 164 -11.87 -11.81 4.14
N ASP A 165 -11.54 -10.91 3.23
CA ASP A 165 -10.29 -10.12 3.34
C ASP A 165 -10.32 -9.22 4.58
N ASN A 166 -11.49 -8.66 4.90
CA ASN A 166 -11.68 -7.87 6.10
C ASN A 166 -11.48 -8.71 7.36
N ASP A 167 -12.11 -9.90 7.42
CA ASP A 167 -11.95 -10.82 8.54
C ASP A 167 -10.47 -11.22 8.73
N MET A 168 -9.77 -11.51 7.63
CA MET A 168 -8.35 -11.85 7.63
C MET A 168 -7.49 -10.69 8.17
N TYR A 169 -7.70 -9.49 7.65
CA TYR A 169 -6.96 -8.30 8.07
C TYR A 169 -7.13 -8.05 9.57
N GLU A 170 -8.37 -8.09 10.08
CA GLU A 170 -8.62 -7.88 11.51
C GLU A 170 -8.05 -9.01 12.38
N ALA A 171 -8.07 -10.26 11.92
CA ALA A 171 -7.48 -11.38 12.65
C ALA A 171 -5.95 -11.24 12.76
N VAL A 172 -5.26 -10.90 11.66
CA VAL A 172 -3.80 -10.67 11.64
C VAL A 172 -3.45 -9.47 12.50
N ARG A 173 -4.20 -8.37 12.38
CA ARG A 173 -4.00 -7.16 13.19
C ARG A 173 -4.14 -7.46 14.68
N ARG A 174 -5.19 -8.19 15.08
CA ARG A 174 -5.40 -8.61 16.46
C ARG A 174 -4.26 -9.49 16.97
N LEU A 175 -3.81 -10.45 16.16
CA LEU A 175 -2.69 -11.32 16.52
C LEU A 175 -1.41 -10.53 16.77
N SER A 176 -1.07 -9.55 15.91
CA SER A 176 0.14 -8.75 16.11
C SER A 176 0.06 -7.90 17.37
N ILE A 177 -1.08 -7.23 17.59
CA ILE A 177 -1.32 -6.47 18.83
C ILE A 177 -1.12 -7.34 20.06
N LEU A 178 -1.65 -8.57 20.06
CA LEU A 178 -1.49 -9.50 21.17
C LEU A 178 -0.03 -9.94 21.35
N LYS A 179 0.70 -10.21 20.26
CA LYS A 179 2.12 -10.60 20.34
C LYS A 179 3.04 -9.47 20.81
N GLU A 180 2.68 -8.22 20.55
CA GLU A 180 3.47 -7.05 20.93
C GLU A 180 3.19 -6.55 22.36
N ALA A 181 2.00 -6.82 22.89
CA ALA A 181 1.63 -6.40 24.24
C ALA A 181 2.37 -7.21 25.31
N LYS A 182 3.07 -6.52 26.22
CA LYS A 182 3.90 -7.11 27.29
C LYS A 182 3.15 -8.08 28.22
N ASP A 183 1.85 -7.89 28.41
CA ASP A 183 1.01 -8.62 29.37
C ASP A 183 -0.05 -9.52 28.70
N SER A 184 0.09 -9.78 27.40
CA SER A 184 -0.83 -10.68 26.70
C SER A 184 -0.76 -12.11 27.23
N LYS A 185 -1.92 -12.71 27.46
CA LYS A 185 -2.00 -14.12 27.86
C LYS A 185 -1.70 -15.00 26.65
N GLN A 186 -0.89 -16.04 26.85
CA GLN A 186 -0.58 -17.01 25.80
C GLN A 186 -1.86 -17.62 25.19
N GLU A 187 -2.89 -17.88 25.99
CA GLU A 187 -4.18 -18.39 25.51
C GLU A 187 -4.86 -17.45 24.50
N ASP A 188 -4.73 -16.13 24.66
CA ASP A 188 -5.31 -15.15 23.74
C ASP A 188 -4.51 -15.10 22.43
N ILE A 189 -3.19 -15.26 22.50
CA ILE A 189 -2.31 -15.37 21.32
C ILE A 189 -2.67 -16.64 20.53
N ASP A 190 -2.76 -17.80 21.21
CA ASP A 190 -3.08 -19.08 20.58
C ASP A 190 -4.46 -19.04 19.89
N LYS A 191 -5.46 -18.39 20.52
CA LYS A 191 -6.78 -18.17 19.93
C LYS A 191 -6.72 -17.29 18.68
N ALA A 192 -5.94 -16.21 18.71
CA ALA A 192 -5.77 -15.34 17.56
C ALA A 192 -5.02 -16.05 16.42
N GLU A 193 -4.00 -16.86 16.71
CA GLU A 193 -3.29 -17.69 15.73
C GLU A 193 -4.22 -18.74 15.10
N ALA A 194 -5.02 -19.42 15.92
CA ALA A 194 -6.00 -20.40 15.45
C ALA A 194 -7.02 -19.76 14.49
N GLU A 195 -7.47 -18.53 14.79
CA GLU A 195 -8.39 -17.81 13.92
C GLU A 195 -7.75 -17.39 12.58
N VAL A 196 -6.51 -16.88 12.61
CA VAL A 196 -5.75 -16.58 11.39
C VAL A 196 -5.58 -17.85 10.54
N ASN A 197 -5.15 -18.96 11.15
CA ASN A 197 -4.99 -20.24 10.46
C ASN A 197 -6.31 -20.75 9.88
N ARG A 198 -7.43 -20.62 10.62
CA ARG A 198 -8.76 -21.02 10.16
C ARG A 198 -9.18 -20.22 8.93
N LEU A 199 -8.97 -18.90 8.94
CA LEU A 199 -9.28 -18.03 7.82
C LEU A 199 -8.37 -18.33 6.63
N GLN A 200 -7.07 -18.56 6.85
CA GLN A 200 -6.10 -18.80 5.76
C GLN A 200 -6.39 -20.09 4.99
N ASN A 201 -6.87 -21.12 5.70
CA ASN A 201 -7.23 -22.40 5.09
C ASN A 201 -8.59 -22.39 4.39
N LYS A 202 -9.36 -21.29 4.48
CA LYS A 202 -10.66 -21.18 3.83
C LYS A 202 -10.48 -20.82 2.35
N LYS A 203 -10.88 -21.72 1.45
CA LYS A 203 -10.90 -21.44 0.01
C LYS A 203 -12.06 -20.48 -0.31
N VAL A 204 -11.73 -19.27 -0.71
CA VAL A 204 -12.68 -18.27 -1.22
C VAL A 204 -12.22 -17.75 -2.58
N PRO A 205 -13.13 -17.28 -3.45
CA PRO A 205 -12.74 -16.55 -4.65
C PRO A 205 -11.94 -15.30 -4.28
N LEU A 206 -10.92 -14.98 -5.09
CA LEU A 206 -10.14 -13.76 -4.90
C LEU A 206 -11.04 -12.52 -5.07
N SER A 207 -10.93 -11.59 -4.12
CA SER A 207 -11.50 -10.25 -4.29
C SER A 207 -10.66 -9.42 -5.27
N GLU A 208 -11.17 -8.24 -5.64
CA GLU A 208 -10.39 -7.30 -6.46
C GLU A 208 -9.12 -6.85 -5.75
N MET A 209 -9.20 -6.62 -4.42
CA MET A 209 -8.03 -6.27 -3.63
C MET A 209 -7.02 -7.43 -3.57
N ALA A 210 -7.48 -8.69 -3.43
CA ALA A 210 -6.58 -9.85 -3.45
C ALA A 210 -5.90 -10.03 -4.82
N GLN A 211 -6.61 -9.77 -5.91
CA GLN A 211 -6.04 -9.77 -7.27
C GLN A 211 -5.03 -8.64 -7.49
N ILE A 212 -5.32 -7.41 -7.00
CA ILE A 212 -4.38 -6.30 -6.99
C ILE A 212 -3.13 -6.66 -6.18
N ARG A 213 -3.28 -7.28 -5.01
CA ARG A 213 -2.16 -7.76 -4.19
C ARG A 213 -1.29 -8.75 -4.98
N ASN A 214 -1.89 -9.68 -5.71
CA ASN A 214 -1.12 -10.63 -6.53
C ASN A 214 -0.37 -9.91 -7.66
N LEU A 215 -1.01 -8.97 -8.36
CA LEU A 215 -0.33 -8.15 -9.37
C LEU A 215 0.84 -7.35 -8.77
N HIS A 216 0.66 -6.76 -7.59
CA HIS A 216 1.70 -6.03 -6.87
C HIS A 216 2.87 -6.95 -6.53
N TRP A 217 2.58 -8.13 -6.00
CA TRP A 217 3.60 -9.12 -5.63
C TRP A 217 4.44 -9.56 -6.83
N TRP A 218 3.79 -9.92 -7.94
CA TRP A 218 4.48 -10.40 -9.14
C TRP A 218 5.10 -9.29 -9.99
N THR A 219 4.99 -8.04 -9.57
CA THR A 219 5.61 -6.90 -10.26
C THR A 219 6.48 -6.09 -9.32
N VAL A 220 5.89 -5.28 -8.46
CA VAL A 220 6.58 -4.35 -7.56
C VAL A 220 7.51 -5.09 -6.58
N GLU A 221 7.12 -6.27 -6.09
CA GLU A 221 7.94 -7.03 -5.12
C GLU A 221 8.92 -8.02 -5.77
N TYR A 222 8.43 -8.84 -6.70
CA TYR A 222 9.19 -9.96 -7.30
C TYR A 222 9.20 -9.94 -8.83
N GLY A 223 9.07 -8.76 -9.43
CA GLY A 223 9.08 -8.59 -10.88
C GLY A 223 10.47 -8.69 -11.51
N LEU A 224 10.49 -9.30 -12.69
CA LEU A 224 11.63 -9.37 -13.60
C LEU A 224 11.32 -8.61 -14.90
N ILE A 225 12.35 -8.08 -15.56
CA ILE A 225 12.21 -7.28 -16.78
C ILE A 225 13.16 -7.72 -17.90
N GLY A 226 12.71 -7.61 -19.15
CA GLY A 226 13.48 -7.95 -20.35
C GLY A 226 13.09 -9.31 -20.94
N ASN A 227 14.08 -10.09 -21.34
CA ASN A 227 13.87 -11.40 -21.97
C ASN A 227 13.74 -12.50 -20.89
N THR A 228 12.85 -13.48 -21.10
CA THR A 228 12.64 -14.60 -20.18
C THR A 228 13.87 -15.48 -19.95
N ASP A 229 14.76 -15.58 -20.94
CA ASP A 229 15.99 -16.38 -20.88
C ASP A 229 17.10 -15.68 -20.09
N LYS A 230 17.11 -14.34 -20.11
CA LYS A 230 18.10 -13.52 -19.40
C LYS A 230 17.45 -12.25 -18.84
N PRO A 231 16.56 -12.40 -17.85
CA PRO A 231 15.88 -11.26 -17.27
C PRO A 231 16.79 -10.45 -16.36
N ARG A 232 16.40 -9.20 -16.11
CA ARG A 232 16.96 -8.34 -15.07
C ARG A 232 15.97 -8.15 -13.93
N LEU A 233 16.48 -7.78 -12.76
CA LEU A 233 15.69 -7.61 -11.54
C LEU A 233 15.19 -6.17 -11.43
N TYR A 234 13.92 -5.99 -11.05
CA TYR A 234 13.40 -4.68 -10.63
C TYR A 234 12.48 -4.76 -9.40
N GLY A 235 11.97 -5.94 -9.04
CA GLY A 235 11.15 -6.11 -7.84
C GLY A 235 11.91 -5.85 -6.54
N ALA A 236 11.32 -5.10 -5.61
CA ALA A 236 11.95 -4.64 -4.38
C ALA A 236 12.42 -5.77 -3.45
N GLY A 237 11.66 -6.87 -3.35
CA GLY A 237 12.08 -8.07 -2.62
C GLY A 237 13.39 -8.63 -3.16
N LEU A 238 13.52 -8.71 -4.49
CA LEU A 238 14.74 -9.16 -5.16
C LEU A 238 15.90 -8.15 -5.04
N LEU A 239 15.60 -6.86 -4.97
CA LEU A 239 16.61 -5.79 -4.84
C LEU A 239 17.08 -5.57 -3.39
N SER A 240 16.43 -6.19 -2.42
CA SER A 240 16.76 -6.07 -1.00
C SER A 240 17.23 -7.37 -0.35
N SER A 241 17.23 -8.48 -1.10
CA SER A 241 17.59 -9.82 -0.64
C SER A 241 18.55 -10.49 -1.62
N ILE A 242 19.82 -10.63 -1.24
CA ILE A 242 20.81 -11.24 -2.14
C ILE A 242 20.53 -12.72 -2.36
N GLY A 243 20.11 -13.44 -1.31
CA GLY A 243 19.76 -14.86 -1.41
C GLY A 243 18.68 -15.07 -2.46
N GLU A 244 17.61 -14.28 -2.41
CA GLU A 244 16.52 -14.35 -3.39
C GLU A 244 16.94 -13.84 -4.77
N SER A 245 17.75 -12.80 -4.85
CA SER A 245 18.27 -12.28 -6.12
C SER A 245 19.08 -13.34 -6.88
N LYS A 246 19.93 -14.12 -6.20
CA LYS A 246 20.69 -15.22 -6.79
C LYS A 246 19.79 -16.40 -7.13
N TRP A 247 18.91 -16.80 -6.21
CA TRP A 247 17.99 -17.92 -6.39
C TRP A 247 17.05 -17.69 -7.58
N CYS A 248 16.50 -16.49 -7.73
CA CYS A 248 15.51 -16.18 -8.75
C CYS A 248 16.04 -16.33 -10.19
N LEU A 249 17.36 -16.17 -10.39
CA LEU A 249 18.03 -16.33 -11.67
C LEU A 249 18.49 -17.77 -11.95
N SER A 250 18.39 -18.68 -10.97
CA SER A 250 18.72 -20.11 -11.17
C SER A 250 17.67 -20.83 -12.04
N ASP A 251 18.03 -21.97 -12.63
CA ASP A 251 17.11 -22.75 -13.49
C ASP A 251 15.93 -23.37 -12.72
N GLU A 252 15.99 -23.41 -11.39
CA GLU A 252 14.94 -23.95 -10.52
C GLU A 252 13.69 -23.04 -10.48
N VAL A 253 13.84 -21.74 -10.71
CA VAL A 253 12.74 -20.77 -10.71
C VAL A 253 12.21 -20.60 -12.11
N LYS A 254 10.91 -20.81 -12.33
CA LYS A 254 10.30 -20.66 -13.66
C LYS A 254 10.13 -19.19 -14.04
N LYS A 255 10.56 -18.81 -15.24
CA LYS A 255 10.40 -17.45 -15.80
C LYS A 255 9.20 -17.45 -16.74
N ILE A 256 8.14 -16.73 -16.38
CA ILE A 256 6.87 -16.72 -17.11
C ILE A 256 6.66 -15.32 -17.72
N PRO A 257 6.28 -15.19 -19.00
CA PRO A 257 5.89 -13.90 -19.56
C PRO A 257 4.77 -13.24 -18.75
N TYR A 258 4.93 -11.97 -18.39
CA TYR A 258 3.94 -11.23 -17.64
C TYR A 258 2.63 -11.08 -18.42
N SER A 259 1.51 -11.23 -17.71
CA SER A 259 0.15 -11.10 -18.25
C SER A 259 -0.85 -10.94 -17.11
N ILE A 260 -2.11 -10.68 -17.44
CA ILE A 260 -3.21 -10.56 -16.47
C ILE A 260 -3.37 -11.80 -15.56
N LYS A 261 -2.87 -12.98 -15.96
CA LYS A 261 -2.86 -14.21 -15.14
C LYS A 261 -2.13 -14.04 -13.81
N ALA A 262 -1.20 -13.08 -13.71
CA ALA A 262 -0.54 -12.76 -12.45
C ALA A 262 -1.55 -12.35 -11.36
N ALA A 263 -2.70 -11.74 -11.73
CA ALA A 263 -3.77 -11.41 -10.79
C ALA A 263 -4.39 -12.65 -10.11
N GLU A 264 -4.38 -13.80 -10.79
CA GLU A 264 -4.96 -15.05 -10.30
C GLU A 264 -3.93 -15.99 -9.66
N THR A 265 -2.64 -15.62 -9.71
CA THR A 265 -1.55 -16.44 -9.21
C THR A 265 -1.30 -16.12 -7.74
N GLU A 266 -1.65 -17.04 -6.85
CA GLU A 266 -1.38 -16.91 -5.41
C GLU A 266 0.11 -17.16 -5.09
N PHE A 267 0.56 -16.66 -3.94
CA PHE A 267 1.94 -16.75 -3.48
C PHE A 267 2.03 -17.07 -1.98
N ASP A 268 3.18 -17.60 -1.55
CA ASP A 268 3.52 -17.87 -0.16
C ASP A 268 4.71 -16.99 0.23
N ILE A 269 4.49 -16.09 1.19
CA ILE A 269 5.51 -15.14 1.67
C ILE A 269 6.58 -15.81 2.55
N THR A 270 6.35 -17.06 2.97
CA THR A 270 7.24 -17.78 3.90
C THR A 270 8.25 -18.68 3.18
N LYS A 271 8.17 -18.78 1.85
CA LYS A 271 8.98 -19.68 1.03
C LYS A 271 9.60 -18.95 -0.16
N PRO A 272 10.74 -19.42 -0.68
CA PRO A 272 11.26 -18.95 -1.96
C PRO A 272 10.24 -19.11 -3.08
N GLN A 273 10.17 -18.10 -3.97
CA GLN A 273 9.16 -18.07 -5.02
C GLN A 273 9.45 -19.11 -6.11
N PRO A 274 8.51 -20.04 -6.42
CA PRO A 274 8.73 -21.11 -7.38
C PRO A 274 8.66 -20.67 -8.84
N GLN A 275 8.02 -19.53 -9.11
CA GLN A 275 7.98 -18.88 -10.41
C GLN A 275 8.00 -17.37 -10.24
N LEU A 276 8.50 -16.67 -11.26
CA LEU A 276 8.45 -15.21 -11.36
C LEU A 276 7.95 -14.80 -12.74
N PHE A 277 7.39 -13.58 -12.81
CA PHE A 277 6.91 -13.01 -14.07
C PHE A 277 7.91 -12.02 -14.65
N VAL A 278 8.07 -12.08 -15.98
CA VAL A 278 8.99 -11.24 -16.76
C VAL A 278 8.20 -10.31 -17.66
N THR A 279 8.25 -9.01 -17.40
CA THR A 279 7.70 -7.97 -18.30
C THR A 279 8.75 -7.58 -19.35
N PRO A 280 8.40 -7.34 -20.62
CA PRO A 280 9.37 -6.87 -21.61
C PRO A 280 9.93 -5.48 -21.25
N ASP A 281 9.07 -4.59 -20.77
CA ASP A 281 9.39 -3.22 -20.35
C ASP A 281 8.36 -2.70 -19.31
N PHE A 282 8.55 -1.49 -18.79
CA PHE A 282 7.62 -0.88 -17.84
C PHE A 282 6.31 -0.40 -18.49
N SER A 283 6.30 -0.04 -19.78
CA SER A 283 5.07 0.34 -20.48
C SER A 283 4.09 -0.82 -20.57
N TYR A 284 4.58 -2.05 -20.73
CA TYR A 284 3.75 -3.24 -20.75
C TYR A 284 3.11 -3.54 -19.39
N LEU A 285 3.75 -3.16 -18.27
CA LEU A 285 3.10 -3.23 -16.95
C LEU A 285 1.82 -2.39 -16.91
N MET A 286 1.87 -1.18 -17.48
CA MET A 286 0.71 -0.29 -17.59
C MET A 286 -0.38 -0.90 -18.48
N GLN A 287 -0.02 -1.55 -19.58
CA GLN A 287 -0.98 -2.20 -20.47
C GLN A 287 -1.75 -3.31 -19.74
N VAL A 288 -1.06 -4.19 -19.01
CA VAL A 288 -1.71 -5.28 -18.26
C VAL A 288 -2.55 -4.72 -17.11
N LEU A 289 -2.09 -3.67 -16.43
CA LEU A 289 -2.88 -2.99 -15.40
C LEU A 289 -4.16 -2.39 -15.99
N ASP A 290 -4.10 -1.78 -17.18
CA ASP A 290 -5.29 -1.25 -17.84
C ASP A 290 -6.26 -2.37 -18.24
N GLU A 291 -5.74 -3.46 -18.83
CA GLU A 291 -6.50 -4.68 -19.13
C GLU A 291 -7.21 -5.21 -17.88
N PHE A 292 -6.49 -5.35 -16.77
CA PHE A 292 -7.05 -5.79 -15.49
C PHE A 292 -8.13 -4.83 -14.98
N SER A 293 -7.86 -3.52 -14.99
CA SER A 293 -8.82 -2.53 -14.50
C SER A 293 -10.11 -2.47 -15.33
N ASN A 294 -10.05 -2.86 -16.62
CA ASN A 294 -11.24 -3.04 -17.46
C ASN A 294 -12.12 -4.22 -17.02
N THR A 295 -11.63 -5.11 -16.16
CA THR A 295 -12.42 -6.20 -15.55
C THR A 295 -13.03 -5.81 -14.20
N MET A 296 -12.50 -4.77 -13.55
CA MET A 296 -12.92 -4.35 -12.21
C MET A 296 -14.27 -3.64 -12.19
N ALA A 297 -14.95 -3.72 -11.05
CA ALA A 297 -16.15 -2.97 -10.72
C ALA A 297 -15.95 -1.46 -10.89
N LEU A 298 -14.72 -0.97 -10.67
CA LEU A 298 -14.32 0.41 -10.92
C LEU A 298 -14.65 0.89 -12.34
N ARG A 299 -14.54 0.03 -13.37
CA ARG A 299 -14.85 0.39 -14.77
C ARG A 299 -16.12 -0.27 -15.32
N LYS A 300 -16.66 -1.28 -14.64
CA LYS A 300 -17.83 -2.04 -15.08
C LYS A 300 -19.11 -1.69 -14.35
N GLY A 301 -19.02 -1.23 -13.10
CA GLY A 301 -20.17 -0.94 -12.25
C GLY A 301 -21.19 -2.09 -12.21
N GLY A 302 -22.45 -1.73 -12.45
CA GLY A 302 -23.58 -2.65 -12.54
C GLY A 302 -23.84 -3.46 -11.27
N TRP A 303 -24.63 -4.52 -11.41
CA TRP A 303 -25.02 -5.37 -10.28
C TRP A 303 -23.84 -6.11 -9.66
N ARG A 304 -22.82 -6.48 -10.46
CA ARG A 304 -21.63 -7.20 -9.95
C ARG A 304 -20.82 -6.30 -9.01
N GLY A 305 -20.61 -5.04 -9.40
CA GLY A 305 -19.93 -4.06 -8.57
C GLY A 305 -20.71 -3.77 -7.27
N LEU A 306 -22.01 -3.51 -7.39
CA LEU A 306 -22.86 -3.28 -6.22
C LEU A 306 -22.92 -4.50 -5.29
N ASN A 307 -22.95 -5.73 -5.83
CA ASN A 307 -22.90 -6.95 -5.02
C ASN A 307 -21.59 -7.08 -4.24
N LYS A 308 -20.44 -6.74 -4.86
CA LYS A 308 -19.14 -6.71 -4.16
C LYS A 308 -19.16 -5.70 -3.00
N LEU A 309 -19.75 -4.52 -3.20
CA LEU A 309 -19.90 -3.53 -2.13
C LEU A 309 -20.79 -4.04 -0.99
N ILE A 310 -21.91 -4.68 -1.30
CA ILE A 310 -22.80 -5.29 -0.29
C ILE A 310 -22.07 -6.37 0.50
N ASP A 311 -21.31 -7.26 -0.17
CA ASP A 311 -20.51 -8.28 0.53
C ASP A 311 -19.41 -7.68 1.41
N SER A 312 -18.79 -6.58 0.97
CA SER A 312 -17.69 -5.94 1.71
C SER A 312 -18.10 -5.45 3.10
N LYS A 313 -19.36 -5.03 3.29
CA LYS A 313 -19.88 -4.38 4.51
C LYS A 313 -19.08 -3.14 4.96
N LYS A 314 -18.33 -2.54 4.03
CA LYS A 314 -17.53 -1.33 4.25
C LYS A 314 -18.13 -0.17 3.47
N ILE A 315 -17.64 1.03 3.76
CA ILE A 315 -17.96 2.20 2.94
C ILE A 315 -17.42 1.95 1.53
N GLY A 316 -18.31 2.05 0.56
CA GLY A 316 -17.97 2.08 -0.85
C GLY A 316 -18.76 3.16 -1.55
N THR A 317 -18.49 3.31 -2.85
CA THR A 317 -19.14 4.28 -3.70
C THR A 317 -19.65 3.62 -4.97
N ILE A 318 -20.85 3.99 -5.39
CA ILE A 318 -21.32 3.77 -6.77
C ILE A 318 -21.36 5.11 -7.52
N GLU A 319 -21.09 5.08 -8.81
CA GLU A 319 -21.30 6.21 -9.72
C GLU A 319 -22.38 5.86 -10.75
N LEU A 320 -23.37 6.72 -10.89
CA LEU A 320 -24.41 6.61 -11.90
C LEU A 320 -23.93 7.21 -13.23
N ASN A 321 -24.59 6.85 -14.34
CA ASN A 321 -24.31 7.42 -15.67
C ASN A 321 -24.46 8.95 -15.76
N THR A 322 -25.10 9.57 -14.77
CA THR A 322 -25.22 11.03 -14.62
C THR A 322 -24.01 11.69 -13.96
N GLY A 323 -23.07 10.89 -13.46
CA GLY A 323 -21.92 11.30 -12.65
C GLY A 323 -22.24 11.50 -11.17
N LEU A 324 -23.48 11.26 -10.74
CA LEU A 324 -23.81 11.25 -9.31
C LEU A 324 -23.12 10.08 -8.63
N GLN A 325 -22.38 10.38 -7.58
CA GLN A 325 -21.66 9.43 -6.76
C GLN A 325 -22.36 9.30 -5.42
N ILE A 326 -22.61 8.06 -4.96
CA ILE A 326 -23.26 7.78 -3.67
C ILE A 326 -22.30 6.94 -2.85
N SER A 327 -21.87 7.46 -1.70
CA SER A 327 -20.91 6.84 -0.80
C SER A 327 -21.58 6.39 0.49
N GLY A 328 -21.48 5.11 0.86
CA GLY A 328 -22.08 4.57 2.09
C GLY A 328 -21.88 3.05 2.21
N VAL A 329 -22.48 2.45 3.24
CA VAL A 329 -22.49 0.98 3.40
C VAL A 329 -23.71 0.43 2.67
N PHE A 330 -23.51 -0.22 1.52
CA PHE A 330 -24.60 -0.79 0.73
C PHE A 330 -25.12 -2.09 1.36
N THR A 331 -26.45 -2.22 1.49
CA THR A 331 -27.06 -3.40 2.14
C THR A 331 -28.07 -4.11 1.25
N ARG A 332 -28.57 -3.46 0.20
CA ARG A 332 -29.60 -4.05 -0.66
C ARG A 332 -29.52 -3.57 -2.11
N MET A 333 -29.87 -4.48 -3.01
CA MET A 333 -30.17 -4.19 -4.41
C MET A 333 -31.42 -4.95 -4.87
N ILE A 334 -32.15 -4.37 -5.82
CA ILE A 334 -33.18 -5.07 -6.60
C ILE A 334 -32.73 -5.07 -8.05
N ARG A 335 -32.93 -6.21 -8.73
CA ARG A 335 -32.62 -6.39 -10.15
C ARG A 335 -33.89 -6.67 -10.94
N ASP A 336 -33.90 -6.26 -12.20
CA ASP A 336 -34.86 -6.74 -13.20
C ASP A 336 -34.43 -8.11 -13.78
N GLU A 337 -35.21 -8.59 -14.75
CA GLU A 337 -34.97 -9.88 -15.43
C GLU A 337 -33.67 -9.89 -16.25
N ASP A 338 -33.20 -8.72 -16.70
CA ASP A 338 -31.97 -8.53 -17.47
C ASP A 338 -30.73 -8.30 -16.59
N ASN A 339 -30.88 -8.39 -15.27
CA ASN A 339 -29.87 -8.08 -14.24
C ASN A 339 -29.43 -6.61 -14.16
N ASN A 340 -30.21 -5.67 -14.70
CA ASN A 340 -29.98 -4.26 -14.40
C ASN A 340 -30.37 -3.98 -12.95
N VAL A 341 -29.58 -3.14 -12.27
CA VAL A 341 -29.95 -2.65 -10.94
C VAL A 341 -31.06 -1.63 -11.12
N VAL A 342 -32.19 -1.84 -10.45
CA VAL A 342 -33.36 -0.95 -10.52
C VAL A 342 -33.63 -0.24 -9.19
N PHE A 343 -32.97 -0.69 -8.12
CA PHE A 343 -33.01 -0.05 -6.80
C PHE A 343 -31.78 -0.45 -6.00
N PHE A 344 -31.29 0.46 -5.17
CA PHE A 344 -30.25 0.20 -4.18
C PHE A 344 -30.57 0.88 -2.85
N LYS A 345 -29.95 0.39 -1.78
CA LYS A 345 -30.04 0.98 -0.43
C LYS A 345 -28.70 0.91 0.29
N THR A 346 -28.36 1.98 0.98
CA THR A 346 -27.32 2.06 2.00
C THR A 346 -27.93 2.14 3.40
N GLU A 347 -27.13 1.82 4.41
CA GLU A 347 -27.46 2.00 5.82
C GLU A 347 -26.41 2.86 6.51
N GLY A 348 -26.86 3.60 7.54
CA GLY A 348 -26.00 4.53 8.27
C GLY A 348 -25.58 5.75 7.43
N PRO A 349 -24.56 6.51 7.89
CA PRO A 349 -24.16 7.75 7.24
C PRO A 349 -23.87 7.56 5.75
N THR A 350 -24.49 8.39 4.91
CA THR A 350 -24.31 8.38 3.45
C THR A 350 -24.03 9.78 2.93
N ALA A 351 -23.16 9.91 1.92
CA ALA A 351 -22.87 11.18 1.28
C ALA A 351 -23.01 11.08 -0.23
N LEU A 352 -23.55 12.12 -0.84
CA LEU A 352 -23.70 12.25 -2.28
C LEU A 352 -22.64 13.23 -2.79
N ALA A 353 -22.02 12.90 -3.92
CA ALA A 353 -20.96 13.69 -4.52
C ALA A 353 -21.09 13.75 -6.05
N ASN A 354 -20.39 14.70 -6.66
CA ASN A 354 -20.15 14.71 -8.09
C ASN A 354 -18.69 15.11 -8.32
N ARG A 355 -17.94 14.30 -9.09
CA ARG A 355 -16.51 14.51 -9.34
C ARG A 355 -15.70 14.62 -8.05
N GLU A 356 -15.90 13.67 -7.14
CA GLU A 356 -15.14 13.56 -5.88
C GLU A 356 -15.30 14.80 -4.96
N LYS A 357 -16.44 15.49 -5.11
CA LYS A 357 -16.84 16.61 -4.27
C LYS A 357 -18.26 16.42 -3.75
N GLU A 358 -18.41 16.45 -2.44
CA GLU A 358 -19.71 16.37 -1.78
C GLU A 358 -20.68 17.43 -2.32
N LEU A 359 -21.93 17.03 -2.57
CA LEU A 359 -23.00 17.95 -2.94
C LEU A 359 -23.44 18.74 -1.71
N ILE A 360 -23.56 20.06 -1.86
CA ILE A 360 -23.99 20.96 -0.78
C ILE A 360 -25.34 20.47 -0.23
N GLY A 361 -25.36 20.19 1.08
CA GLY A 361 -26.58 19.75 1.77
C GLY A 361 -26.92 18.27 1.62
N HIS A 362 -26.06 17.44 1.02
CA HIS A 362 -26.25 15.99 0.92
C HIS A 362 -25.05 15.18 1.43
N GLY A 363 -24.41 15.67 2.49
CA GLY A 363 -23.39 14.94 3.24
C GLY A 363 -23.98 13.96 4.26
N THR A 364 -23.09 13.38 5.07
CA THR A 364 -23.43 12.38 6.10
C THR A 364 -24.36 12.89 7.19
N GLU A 365 -24.35 14.21 7.46
CA GLU A 365 -25.28 14.85 8.40
C GLU A 365 -26.73 14.90 7.87
N THR A 366 -26.90 15.00 6.54
CA THR A 366 -28.22 14.98 5.90
C THR A 366 -28.79 13.58 5.81
N HIS A 367 -27.95 12.59 5.53
CA HIS A 367 -28.34 11.18 5.37
C HIS A 367 -27.73 10.28 6.46
N PRO A 368 -28.04 10.49 7.75
CA PRO A 368 -27.41 9.75 8.84
C PRO A 368 -27.84 8.28 8.92
N ASN A 369 -29.01 7.95 8.35
CA ASN A 369 -29.64 6.62 8.46
C ASN A 369 -29.54 5.78 7.18
N GLY A 370 -28.94 6.32 6.12
CA GLY A 370 -28.81 5.67 4.82
C GLY A 370 -29.48 6.47 3.72
N PHE A 371 -29.33 5.96 2.50
CA PHE A 371 -29.89 6.51 1.28
C PHE A 371 -30.44 5.35 0.45
N SER A 372 -31.56 5.57 -0.21
CA SER A 372 -32.11 4.57 -1.12
C SER A 372 -32.76 5.25 -2.30
N SER A 373 -32.63 4.65 -3.48
CA SER A 373 -33.24 5.20 -4.67
C SER A 373 -33.51 4.11 -5.71
N PRO A 374 -34.65 4.20 -6.40
CA PRO A 374 -34.79 3.52 -7.67
C PRO A 374 -33.94 4.21 -8.73
N ILE A 375 -33.50 3.43 -9.71
CA ILE A 375 -32.80 3.90 -10.91
C ILE A 375 -33.35 3.17 -12.12
N GLY A 376 -33.21 3.75 -13.30
CA GLY A 376 -33.67 3.14 -14.54
C GLY A 376 -34.46 4.11 -15.42
N LYS A 377 -35.11 3.55 -16.44
CA LYS A 377 -35.94 4.30 -17.37
C LYS A 377 -37.39 4.39 -16.90
N LEU A 378 -38.05 5.49 -17.25
CA LEU A 378 -39.48 5.66 -16.99
C LEU A 378 -40.31 4.89 -18.00
N LYS A 379 -41.39 4.27 -17.53
CA LYS A 379 -42.32 3.52 -18.35
C LYS A 379 -43.05 4.46 -19.32
N GLY A 380 -42.96 4.14 -20.61
CA GLY A 380 -43.65 4.90 -21.67
C GLY A 380 -43.01 6.25 -22.00
N ILE A 381 -41.81 6.54 -21.52
CA ILE A 381 -41.07 7.77 -21.82
C ILE A 381 -39.69 7.41 -22.40
N ASN A 382 -39.45 7.80 -23.65
CA ASN A 382 -38.18 7.49 -24.33
C ASN A 382 -37.01 8.39 -23.90
N LEU A 383 -37.28 9.56 -23.34
CA LEU A 383 -36.25 10.50 -22.88
C LEU A 383 -35.91 10.21 -21.42
N ALA A 384 -34.63 9.99 -21.12
CA ALA A 384 -34.17 9.75 -19.76
C ALA A 384 -34.34 11.03 -18.90
N ILE A 385 -34.66 10.87 -17.61
CA ILE A 385 -34.93 12.00 -16.70
C ILE A 385 -33.76 12.99 -16.67
N GLU A 386 -32.53 12.47 -16.69
CA GLU A 386 -31.29 13.25 -16.67
C GLU A 386 -31.11 14.17 -17.88
N ASP A 387 -31.71 13.81 -19.02
CA ASP A 387 -31.62 14.53 -20.29
C ASP A 387 -32.85 15.45 -20.52
N MET A 388 -33.81 15.48 -19.58
CA MET A 388 -34.99 16.35 -19.66
C MET A 388 -34.64 17.82 -19.35
N GLY A 389 -34.92 18.69 -20.31
CA GLY A 389 -34.94 20.12 -20.09
C GLY A 389 -36.21 20.58 -19.37
N PRO A 390 -36.32 21.88 -19.02
CA PRO A 390 -37.52 22.42 -18.36
C PRO A 390 -38.82 22.26 -19.17
N ARG A 391 -38.72 22.21 -20.51
CA ARG A 391 -39.88 21.98 -21.39
C ARG A 391 -40.32 20.52 -21.36
N ASP A 392 -39.35 19.60 -21.40
CA ASP A 392 -39.61 18.16 -21.37
C ASP A 392 -40.20 17.74 -20.03
N LEU A 393 -39.64 18.23 -18.91
CA LEU A 393 -40.18 17.99 -17.57
C LEU A 393 -41.66 18.39 -17.49
N LYS A 394 -42.03 19.58 -17.97
CA LYS A 394 -43.43 20.01 -18.03
C LYS A 394 -44.28 19.13 -18.93
N ALA A 395 -43.76 18.72 -20.10
CA ALA A 395 -44.48 17.85 -21.02
C ALA A 395 -44.76 16.46 -20.42
N TYR A 396 -43.87 15.97 -19.55
CA TYR A 396 -44.04 14.72 -18.80
C TYR A 396 -44.64 14.91 -17.39
N ASN A 397 -45.27 16.06 -17.14
CA ASN A 397 -45.95 16.41 -15.88
C ASN A 397 -45.07 16.49 -14.63
N PHE A 398 -43.76 16.65 -14.78
CA PHE A 398 -42.85 17.04 -13.71
C PHE A 398 -42.95 18.56 -13.51
N TYR A 399 -43.81 18.98 -12.59
CA TYR A 399 -43.95 20.37 -12.17
C TYR A 399 -43.42 20.57 -10.76
N ASP A 400 -42.68 21.65 -10.53
CA ASP A 400 -42.26 22.04 -9.20
C ASP A 400 -43.49 22.40 -8.34
N ASN A 401 -43.43 22.04 -7.06
CA ASN A 401 -44.50 22.22 -6.07
C ASN A 401 -45.84 21.57 -6.45
N LYS A 402 -45.80 20.48 -7.24
CA LYS A 402 -46.98 19.65 -7.50
C LYS A 402 -46.73 18.21 -7.12
N ARG A 403 -47.81 17.53 -6.71
CA ARG A 403 -47.78 16.09 -6.55
C ARG A 403 -47.69 15.44 -7.92
N ILE A 404 -46.71 14.57 -8.08
CA ILE A 404 -46.47 13.80 -9.30
C ILE A 404 -46.42 12.32 -8.96
N ALA A 405 -46.83 11.49 -9.93
CA ALA A 405 -46.78 10.05 -9.84
C ALA A 405 -46.24 9.50 -11.16
N PHE A 406 -45.27 8.60 -11.10
CA PHE A 406 -44.68 7.95 -12.27
C PHE A 406 -44.21 6.53 -11.95
N GLU A 407 -44.01 5.75 -13.01
CA GLU A 407 -43.62 4.34 -12.94
C GLU A 407 -42.34 4.14 -13.77
N TYR A 408 -41.38 3.39 -13.24
CA TYR A 408 -40.21 2.90 -13.97
C TYR A 408 -40.58 1.69 -14.84
N GLU A 409 -39.81 1.40 -15.89
CA GLU A 409 -39.97 0.17 -16.69
C GLU A 409 -39.87 -1.09 -15.84
N SER A 410 -39.13 -1.02 -14.72
CA SER A 410 -39.03 -2.08 -13.73
C SER A 410 -40.33 -2.36 -12.97
N GLY A 411 -41.31 -1.45 -13.02
CA GLY A 411 -42.55 -1.51 -12.23
C GLY A 411 -42.45 -0.84 -10.85
N ILE A 412 -41.34 -0.14 -10.56
CA ILE A 412 -41.25 0.70 -9.35
C ILE A 412 -42.07 1.96 -9.57
N THR A 413 -42.96 2.28 -8.63
CA THR A 413 -43.76 3.52 -8.66
C THR A 413 -43.24 4.52 -7.63
N VAL A 414 -43.19 5.80 -8.02
CA VAL A 414 -42.86 6.93 -7.14
C VAL A 414 -44.02 7.91 -7.18
N GLU A 415 -44.55 8.28 -6.01
CA GLU A 415 -45.58 9.30 -5.87
C GLU A 415 -45.20 10.25 -4.72
N GLY A 416 -45.18 11.55 -4.96
CA GLY A 416 -44.85 12.55 -3.94
C GLY A 416 -44.97 13.98 -4.43
N LEU A 417 -44.78 14.95 -3.53
CA LEU A 417 -44.71 16.38 -3.84
C LEU A 417 -43.29 16.72 -4.33
N ASN A 418 -43.15 17.08 -5.61
CA ASN A 418 -41.86 17.50 -6.17
C ASN A 418 -41.47 18.88 -5.66
N ILE A 419 -40.31 18.99 -4.99
CA ILE A 419 -39.84 20.24 -4.38
C ILE A 419 -38.83 20.96 -5.27
N THR A 420 -37.71 20.30 -5.55
CA THR A 420 -36.59 20.90 -6.28
C THR A 420 -35.72 19.83 -6.94
N GLY A 421 -34.95 20.24 -7.94
CA GLY A 421 -34.00 19.38 -8.63
C GLY A 421 -32.60 19.98 -8.68
N ILE A 422 -31.58 19.13 -8.50
CA ILE A 422 -30.17 19.50 -8.59
C ILE A 422 -29.62 19.03 -9.93
N ARG A 423 -28.91 19.92 -10.64
CA ARG A 423 -28.26 19.62 -11.91
C ARG A 423 -26.73 19.63 -11.75
N ASN A 424 -26.05 18.80 -12.53
CA ASN A 424 -24.58 18.83 -12.61
C ASN A 424 -24.09 20.01 -13.48
N LEU A 425 -22.76 20.17 -13.57
CA LEU A 425 -22.13 21.23 -14.37
C LEU A 425 -22.42 21.17 -15.89
N GLN A 426 -22.88 20.03 -16.40
CA GLN A 426 -23.29 19.85 -17.79
C GLN A 426 -24.79 20.14 -17.99
N GLY A 427 -25.51 20.52 -16.93
CA GLY A 427 -26.94 20.79 -16.96
C GLY A 427 -27.82 19.53 -16.87
N LYS A 428 -27.25 18.33 -16.69
CA LYS A 428 -28.04 17.11 -16.48
C LYS A 428 -28.65 17.09 -15.09
N LEU A 429 -29.89 16.64 -14.98
CA LEU A 429 -30.56 16.46 -13.69
C LEU A 429 -29.97 15.24 -12.97
N ILE A 430 -29.50 15.41 -11.74
CA ILE A 430 -28.82 14.35 -10.96
C ILE A 430 -29.57 13.98 -9.68
N LEU A 431 -30.36 14.90 -9.12
CA LEU A 431 -31.14 14.65 -7.92
C LEU A 431 -32.50 15.36 -8.02
N ILE A 432 -33.55 14.75 -7.51
CA ILE A 432 -34.87 15.38 -7.33
C ILE A 432 -35.35 15.13 -5.91
N GLN A 433 -35.74 16.19 -5.22
CA GLN A 433 -36.22 16.12 -3.84
C GLN A 433 -37.75 16.07 -3.80
N PHE A 434 -38.28 15.15 -3.00
CA PHE A 434 -39.71 14.96 -2.78
C PHE A 434 -40.09 15.04 -1.30
N GLU A 435 -41.25 15.63 -1.03
CA GLU A 435 -41.95 15.53 0.26
C GLU A 435 -43.19 14.64 0.16
N ASP A 436 -43.63 14.08 1.30
CA ASP A 436 -44.76 13.17 1.39
C ASP A 436 -44.72 12.09 0.29
N CYS A 437 -43.55 11.47 0.16
CA CYS A 437 -43.21 10.58 -0.94
C CYS A 437 -43.38 9.11 -0.56
N THR A 438 -43.97 8.32 -1.45
CA THR A 438 -44.06 6.87 -1.33
C THR A 438 -43.42 6.22 -2.56
N VAL A 439 -42.50 5.29 -2.31
CA VAL A 439 -41.88 4.45 -3.35
C VAL A 439 -42.29 3.01 -3.12
N LYS A 440 -42.82 2.35 -4.15
CA LYS A 440 -43.27 0.94 -4.07
C LYS A 440 -42.71 0.10 -5.19
N TYR A 441 -42.49 -1.17 -4.89
CA TYR A 441 -42.18 -2.19 -5.87
C TYR A 441 -43.04 -3.42 -5.60
N LYS A 442 -43.97 -3.74 -6.50
CA LYS A 442 -45.01 -4.75 -6.28
C LYS A 442 -45.78 -4.43 -4.98
N ASP A 443 -45.86 -5.38 -4.04
CA ASP A 443 -46.54 -5.20 -2.75
C ASP A 443 -45.66 -4.56 -1.66
N GLU A 444 -44.38 -4.31 -1.96
CA GLU A 444 -43.42 -3.78 -1.00
C GLU A 444 -43.34 -2.25 -1.05
N VAL A 445 -43.37 -1.61 0.12
CA VAL A 445 -43.05 -0.18 0.28
C VAL A 445 -41.55 -0.06 0.52
N LEU A 446 -40.84 0.53 -0.44
CA LEU A 446 -39.39 0.75 -0.38
C LEU A 446 -39.01 2.03 0.36
N PHE A 447 -39.89 3.04 0.31
CA PHE A 447 -39.77 4.29 1.05
C PHE A 447 -41.17 4.83 1.36
N SER A 448 -41.37 5.39 2.55
CA SER A 448 -42.63 5.95 3.01
C SER A 448 -42.49 7.40 3.45
N PRO A 449 -43.59 8.18 3.50
CA PRO A 449 -43.55 9.56 3.99
C PRO A 449 -43.02 9.72 5.42
N LYS A 450 -43.08 8.65 6.22
CA LYS A 450 -42.59 8.63 7.61
C LYS A 450 -41.07 8.62 7.69
N ASP A 451 -40.41 8.22 6.60
CA ASP A 451 -38.94 8.17 6.50
C ASP A 451 -38.35 9.57 6.19
N GLY A 452 -39.22 10.57 5.94
CA GLY A 452 -38.86 11.97 5.76
C GLY A 452 -38.82 12.39 4.30
N THR A 453 -37.95 13.34 4.00
CA THR A 453 -37.73 13.85 2.65
C THR A 453 -37.03 12.80 1.79
N PHE A 454 -37.56 12.57 0.58
CA PHE A 454 -37.03 11.58 -0.35
C PHE A 454 -36.19 12.25 -1.42
N ASP A 455 -34.89 11.98 -1.42
CA ASP A 455 -33.97 12.41 -2.46
C ASP A 455 -33.82 11.30 -3.52
N LEU A 456 -34.40 11.54 -4.70
CA LEU A 456 -34.33 10.64 -5.84
C LEU A 456 -33.02 10.85 -6.61
N ALA A 457 -32.12 9.87 -6.55
CA ALA A 457 -30.94 9.79 -7.40
C ALA A 457 -31.35 9.55 -8.86
N VAL A 458 -31.05 10.51 -9.72
CA VAL A 458 -31.38 10.42 -11.15
C VAL A 458 -30.26 9.71 -11.88
N GLY A 459 -30.60 8.61 -12.53
CA GLY A 459 -29.75 7.87 -13.45
C GLY A 459 -30.38 6.54 -13.86
N SER A 460 -29.91 5.99 -14.98
CA SER A 460 -30.42 4.74 -15.53
C SER A 460 -29.56 3.52 -15.23
N SER A 461 -28.29 3.72 -14.85
CA SER A 461 -27.34 2.63 -14.65
C SER A 461 -26.16 3.01 -13.76
N ILE A 462 -25.63 2.04 -13.04
CA ILE A 462 -24.37 2.16 -12.28
C ILE A 462 -23.20 1.90 -13.23
N VAL A 463 -22.37 2.90 -13.48
CA VAL A 463 -21.21 2.83 -14.40
C VAL A 463 -19.90 2.51 -13.68
N SER A 464 -19.83 2.76 -12.37
CA SER A 464 -18.67 2.44 -11.53
C SER A 464 -19.11 2.01 -10.13
N ALA A 465 -18.34 1.13 -9.51
CA ALA A 465 -18.45 0.80 -8.09
C ALA A 465 -17.05 0.53 -7.51
N TYR A 466 -16.72 1.13 -6.37
CA TYR A 466 -15.38 1.07 -5.78
C TYR A 466 -15.36 1.24 -4.26
N ALA A 467 -14.27 0.83 -3.61
CA ALA A 467 -14.08 0.99 -2.17
C ALA A 467 -13.76 2.43 -1.76
N GLY A 468 -14.19 2.83 -0.56
CA GLY A 468 -13.99 4.18 -0.03
C GLY A 468 -15.07 5.17 -0.46
N SER A 469 -14.94 6.41 0.00
CA SER A 469 -15.87 7.50 -0.34
C SER A 469 -15.43 8.27 -1.58
N ALA A 470 -16.39 8.88 -2.28
CA ALA A 470 -16.12 9.77 -3.41
C ALA A 470 -15.38 11.04 -2.97
N ASP A 471 -15.89 11.73 -1.95
CA ASP A 471 -15.17 12.82 -1.29
C ASP A 471 -14.57 12.26 0.01
N TYR A 472 -13.25 12.36 0.14
CA TYR A 472 -12.53 11.87 1.31
C TYR A 472 -12.85 12.68 2.58
N ARG A 473 -13.54 13.83 2.46
CA ARG A 473 -13.96 14.67 3.60
C ARG A 473 -15.31 14.28 4.18
N SER A 474 -16.12 13.49 3.45
CA SER A 474 -17.47 13.12 3.88
C SER A 474 -17.50 12.19 5.09
N PHE A 475 -16.42 11.42 5.30
CA PHE A 475 -16.30 10.45 6.38
C PHE A 475 -15.02 10.73 7.17
N GLU A 476 -15.14 11.07 8.45
CA GLU A 476 -13.99 11.45 9.28
C GLU A 476 -13.00 10.31 9.51
N ASN A 477 -13.45 9.05 9.49
CA ASN A 477 -12.61 7.91 9.82
C ASN A 477 -12.88 6.69 8.94
N LEU A 478 -12.29 6.70 7.73
CA LEU A 478 -12.34 5.56 6.80
C LEU A 478 -11.53 4.35 7.31
N TYR A 479 -10.48 4.58 8.11
CA TYR A 479 -9.53 3.55 8.52
C TYR A 479 -9.13 3.70 9.98
N HIS A 480 -9.22 2.61 10.75
CA HIS A 480 -8.75 2.57 12.13
C HIS A 480 -7.22 2.51 12.21
N VAL A 481 -6.61 3.31 13.09
CA VAL A 481 -5.16 3.33 13.36
C VAL A 481 -4.87 2.58 14.66
N SER A 482 -3.85 1.75 14.68
CA SER A 482 -3.37 1.09 15.90
C SER A 482 -2.75 2.11 16.86
N GLU A 483 -3.12 2.06 18.13
CA GLU A 483 -2.51 2.88 19.19
C GLU A 483 -1.19 2.27 19.71
N ASN A 484 -0.92 1.00 19.41
CA ASN A 484 0.29 0.30 19.83
C ASN A 484 1.43 0.60 18.85
N THR A 485 2.55 1.06 19.41
CA THR A 485 3.80 1.31 18.68
C THR A 485 4.76 0.16 18.89
N THR A 486 5.61 -0.11 17.91
CA THR A 486 6.63 -1.17 17.97
C THR A 486 7.49 -1.04 19.23
N VAL A 487 7.52 -2.10 20.06
CA VAL A 487 8.33 -2.16 21.28
C VAL A 487 9.79 -2.43 20.91
N LYS A 488 10.68 -1.53 21.31
CA LYS A 488 12.12 -1.72 21.11
C LYS A 488 12.71 -2.71 22.13
N PRO A 489 13.67 -3.56 21.71
CA PRO A 489 14.39 -4.41 22.64
C PRO A 489 15.15 -3.57 23.69
N GLU A 490 15.13 -4.00 24.95
CA GLU A 490 15.95 -3.39 25.99
C GLU A 490 17.45 -3.62 25.71
N THR A 491 18.25 -2.56 25.83
CA THR A 491 19.69 -2.61 25.59
C THR A 491 20.43 -3.00 26.87
N ASP A 492 21.05 -4.19 26.88
CA ASP A 492 21.96 -4.62 27.94
C ASP A 492 23.32 -3.88 27.89
N GLU A 493 24.04 -3.82 29.01
CA GLU A 493 25.30 -3.09 29.18
C GLU A 493 26.40 -3.60 28.24
N THR A 494 26.45 -4.91 27.97
CA THR A 494 27.39 -5.49 26.98
C THR A 494 27.12 -4.94 25.58
N LYS A 495 25.86 -4.79 25.18
CA LYS A 495 25.49 -4.23 23.88
C LYS A 495 25.84 -2.74 23.79
N ARG A 496 25.65 -1.98 24.88
CA ARG A 496 26.07 -0.56 24.95
C ARG A 496 27.58 -0.38 24.81
N GLN A 497 28.38 -1.28 25.39
CA GLN A 497 29.84 -1.24 25.23
C GLN A 497 30.26 -1.50 23.79
N LEU A 498 29.64 -2.47 23.13
CA LEU A 498 29.88 -2.75 21.72
C LEU A 498 29.48 -1.56 20.84
N GLU A 499 28.30 -0.96 21.07
CA GLU A 499 27.83 0.24 20.36
C GLU A 499 28.82 1.41 20.47
N LYS A 500 29.51 1.58 21.60
CA LYS A 500 30.59 2.60 21.75
C LYS A 500 31.79 2.32 20.85
N LEU A 501 32.16 1.06 20.64
CA LEU A 501 33.25 0.70 19.72
C LEU A 501 32.85 1.00 18.27
N TYR A 502 31.63 0.65 17.87
CA TYR A 502 31.09 1.01 16.56
C TYR A 502 30.96 2.53 16.38
N GLN A 503 30.56 3.26 17.42
CA GLN A 503 30.53 4.73 17.40
C GLN A 503 31.93 5.29 17.16
N SER A 504 32.95 4.74 17.82
CA SER A 504 34.34 5.17 17.64
C SER A 504 34.79 4.98 16.19
N VAL A 505 34.54 3.82 15.57
CA VAL A 505 34.83 3.60 14.13
C VAL A 505 34.07 4.58 13.24
N ARG A 506 32.80 4.84 13.54
CA ARG A 506 31.99 5.82 12.81
C ARG A 506 32.54 7.24 12.92
N ASP A 507 33.01 7.64 14.09
CA ASP A 507 33.60 8.97 14.33
C ASP A 507 34.93 9.11 13.58
N LEU A 508 35.77 8.07 13.57
CA LEU A 508 36.99 8.03 12.76
C LEU A 508 36.67 8.25 11.27
N ARG A 509 35.63 7.58 10.74
CA ARG A 509 35.18 7.75 9.34
C ARG A 509 34.66 9.15 9.04
N ASN A 510 33.89 9.76 9.95
CA ASN A 510 33.27 11.06 9.70
C ASN A 510 34.25 12.24 9.86
N ASN A 511 35.23 12.11 10.76
CA ASN A 511 36.19 13.17 11.06
C ASN A 511 37.49 13.05 10.28
N ASP A 512 37.66 11.98 9.49
CA ASP A 512 38.87 11.68 8.73
C ASP A 512 40.14 11.62 9.61
N THR A 513 40.00 11.10 10.83
CA THR A 513 41.07 11.00 11.84
C THR A 513 41.61 9.57 11.96
N ILE A 514 41.63 8.83 10.86
CA ILE A 514 41.96 7.40 10.85
C ILE A 514 43.47 7.22 11.03
N SER A 515 43.86 6.45 12.06
CA SER A 515 45.25 6.09 12.32
C SER A 515 45.38 4.62 12.73
N GLU A 516 46.54 4.03 12.47
CA GLU A 516 46.82 2.63 12.80
C GLU A 516 46.64 2.35 14.31
N ASP A 517 47.05 3.29 15.17
CA ASP A 517 46.93 3.17 16.64
C ASP A 517 45.47 3.17 17.11
N ASN A 518 44.62 4.00 16.50
CA ASN A 518 43.20 4.02 16.84
C ASN A 518 42.52 2.69 16.46
N ILE A 519 42.80 2.16 15.27
CA ILE A 519 42.24 0.87 14.82
C ILE A 519 42.75 -0.27 15.71
N LYS A 520 44.06 -0.31 16.01
CA LYS A 520 44.64 -1.31 16.93
C LYS A 520 44.00 -1.29 18.32
N SER A 521 43.73 -0.10 18.85
CA SER A 521 43.09 0.06 20.15
C SER A 521 41.66 -0.50 20.16
N ILE A 522 40.86 -0.19 19.14
CA ILE A 522 39.50 -0.71 18.99
C ILE A 522 39.53 -2.23 18.80
N PHE A 523 40.42 -2.73 17.94
CA PHE A 523 40.56 -4.16 17.68
C PHE A 523 40.95 -4.96 18.94
N SER A 524 41.81 -4.39 19.79
CA SER A 524 42.20 -5.03 21.05
C SER A 524 41.03 -5.17 22.03
N LEU A 525 40.19 -4.13 22.14
CA LEU A 525 38.99 -4.15 22.98
C LEU A 525 37.92 -5.11 22.44
N LEU A 526 37.77 -5.18 21.11
CA LEU A 526 36.89 -6.13 20.43
C LEU A 526 37.28 -7.58 20.75
N LYS A 527 38.57 -7.92 20.59
CA LYS A 527 39.10 -9.25 20.90
C LYS A 527 38.94 -9.66 22.37
N SER A 528 38.98 -8.72 23.31
CA SER A 528 38.87 -9.05 24.74
C SER A 528 37.42 -9.21 25.18
N ASN A 529 36.52 -8.33 24.73
CA ASN A 529 35.20 -8.15 25.33
C ASN A 529 34.04 -8.59 24.44
N HIS A 530 34.24 -8.67 23.12
CA HIS A 530 33.17 -8.87 22.14
C HIS A 530 33.59 -9.82 21.00
N LYS A 531 34.30 -10.91 21.33
CA LYS A 531 34.87 -11.86 20.36
C LYS A 531 33.95 -12.27 19.20
N PRO A 532 32.66 -12.57 19.43
CA PRO A 532 31.79 -13.05 18.35
C PRO A 532 31.45 -11.99 17.28
N ASP A 533 31.73 -10.70 17.51
CA ASP A 533 31.38 -9.64 16.56
C ASP A 533 32.36 -9.60 15.37
N TRP A 534 31.86 -10.09 14.23
CA TRP A 534 32.57 -10.18 12.96
C TRP A 534 32.46 -8.90 12.13
N LEU A 535 31.34 -8.17 12.25
CA LEU A 535 31.06 -7.01 11.41
C LEU A 535 31.96 -5.82 11.77
N LEU A 536 32.23 -5.58 13.05
CA LEU A 536 33.19 -4.56 13.46
C LEU A 536 34.60 -4.91 12.99
N SER A 537 34.96 -6.20 13.02
CA SER A 537 36.25 -6.67 12.51
C SER A 537 36.40 -6.41 11.01
N LEU A 538 35.34 -6.58 10.21
CA LEU A 538 35.33 -6.21 8.80
C LEU A 538 35.43 -4.70 8.57
N GLU A 539 34.73 -3.89 9.38
CA GLU A 539 34.82 -2.43 9.31
C GLU A 539 36.26 -1.95 9.59
N LEU A 540 36.95 -2.57 10.56
CA LEU A 540 38.35 -2.28 10.85
C LEU A 540 39.28 -2.76 9.71
N LEU A 541 38.98 -3.91 9.08
CA LEU A 541 39.74 -4.43 7.95
C LEU A 541 39.68 -3.47 6.76
N GLU A 542 38.50 -3.00 6.41
CA GLU A 542 38.29 -2.02 5.33
C GLU A 542 39.07 -0.73 5.58
N LEU A 543 39.02 -0.19 6.81
CA LEU A 543 39.80 1.00 7.14
C LEU A 543 41.31 0.74 7.09
N SER A 544 41.74 -0.46 7.49
CA SER A 544 43.16 -0.82 7.43
C SER A 544 43.65 -1.01 5.99
N ASP A 545 42.78 -1.51 5.12
CA ASP A 545 43.06 -1.66 3.70
C ASP A 545 43.13 -0.31 3.00
N LYS A 546 42.11 0.54 3.18
CA LYS A 546 42.03 1.87 2.57
C LYS A 546 43.21 2.80 2.89
N PHE A 547 43.84 2.63 4.06
CA PHE A 547 44.95 3.45 4.53
C PHE A 547 46.30 2.70 4.54
N ASP A 548 46.39 1.54 3.86
CA ASP A 548 47.61 0.75 3.67
C ASP A 548 48.31 0.26 4.97
N PHE A 549 47.54 0.00 6.03
CA PHE A 549 48.07 -0.54 7.30
C PHE A 549 48.32 -2.05 7.21
N SER A 550 49.30 -2.44 6.40
CA SER A 550 49.56 -3.82 5.96
C SER A 550 49.71 -4.85 7.10
N SER A 551 50.41 -4.49 8.19
CA SER A 551 50.58 -5.39 9.34
C SER A 551 49.24 -5.66 10.03
N LEU A 552 48.44 -4.61 10.22
CA LEU A 552 47.14 -4.69 10.89
C LEU A 552 46.10 -5.39 10.00
N LYS A 553 46.13 -5.14 8.69
CA LYS A 553 45.32 -5.86 7.68
C LYS A 553 45.54 -7.37 7.77
N THR A 554 46.80 -7.81 7.85
CA THR A 554 47.15 -9.23 7.95
C THR A 554 46.61 -9.86 9.25
N GLU A 555 46.71 -9.13 10.37
CA GLU A 555 46.19 -9.58 11.67
C GLU A 555 44.65 -9.70 11.65
N LEU A 556 43.97 -8.69 11.09
CA LEU A 556 42.50 -8.68 10.96
C LEU A 556 41.99 -9.79 10.05
N LEU A 557 42.66 -10.05 8.92
CA LEU A 557 42.33 -11.17 8.04
C LEU A 557 42.47 -12.51 8.76
N GLY A 558 43.57 -12.71 9.50
CA GLY A 558 43.77 -13.92 10.29
C GLY A 558 42.67 -14.12 11.34
N TYR A 559 42.26 -13.04 12.00
CA TYR A 559 41.16 -13.07 12.97
C TYR A 559 39.80 -13.39 12.33
N LEU A 560 39.48 -12.79 11.18
CA LEU A 560 38.25 -13.07 10.45
C LEU A 560 38.21 -14.51 9.91
N GLU A 561 39.34 -15.06 9.46
CA GLU A 561 39.44 -16.48 9.10
C GLU A 561 39.23 -17.41 10.30
N GLN A 562 39.73 -17.02 11.48
CA GLN A 562 39.40 -17.74 12.72
C GLN A 562 37.90 -17.66 13.03
N GLN A 563 37.28 -16.48 12.91
CA GLN A 563 35.85 -16.30 13.15
C GLN A 563 34.98 -17.13 12.19
N LYS A 564 35.37 -17.28 10.92
CA LYS A 564 34.69 -18.17 9.95
C LYS A 564 34.64 -19.62 10.43
N ASN A 565 35.72 -20.10 11.05
CA ASN A 565 35.81 -21.47 11.57
C ASN A 565 35.01 -21.64 12.87
N GLU A 566 35.02 -20.63 13.75
CA GLU A 566 34.32 -20.64 15.03
C GLU A 566 32.81 -20.42 14.90
N GLN A 567 32.37 -19.71 13.85
CA GLN A 567 30.96 -19.40 13.59
C GLN A 567 30.56 -19.80 12.15
N PRO A 568 30.33 -21.11 11.89
CA PRO A 568 30.03 -21.61 10.54
C PRO A 568 28.79 -20.97 9.90
N ASN A 569 27.84 -20.51 10.70
CA ASN A 569 26.58 -19.89 10.26
C ASN A 569 26.75 -18.50 9.63
N ILE A 570 27.86 -17.80 9.88
CA ILE A 570 28.16 -16.47 9.30
C ILE A 570 29.39 -16.50 8.39
N ALA A 571 30.00 -17.67 8.19
CA ALA A 571 31.28 -17.78 7.51
C ALA A 571 31.23 -17.24 6.07
N HIS A 572 30.09 -17.42 5.39
CA HIS A 572 29.85 -16.86 4.06
C HIS A 572 29.70 -15.34 4.10
N LEU A 573 29.07 -14.76 5.13
CA LEU A 573 28.96 -13.29 5.27
C LEU A 573 30.33 -12.64 5.45
N VAL A 574 31.20 -13.27 6.25
CA VAL A 574 32.57 -12.80 6.44
C VAL A 574 33.38 -12.93 5.15
N ALA A 575 33.25 -14.05 4.44
CA ALA A 575 33.91 -14.25 3.15
C ALA A 575 33.47 -13.22 2.10
N ASP A 576 32.15 -13.01 1.96
CA ASP A 576 31.57 -12.00 1.07
C ASP A 576 32.10 -10.59 1.43
N GLY A 577 32.17 -10.27 2.72
CA GLY A 577 32.72 -8.99 3.20
C GLY A 577 34.19 -8.78 2.82
N ILE A 578 35.02 -9.80 2.97
CA ILE A 578 36.44 -9.75 2.57
C ILE A 578 36.56 -9.59 1.05
N GLU A 579 35.76 -10.32 0.27
CA GLU A 579 35.76 -10.22 -1.19
C GLU A 579 35.41 -8.79 -1.64
N ILE A 580 34.35 -8.21 -1.08
CA ILE A 580 33.93 -6.83 -1.37
C ILE A 580 35.03 -5.81 -1.04
N ILE A 581 35.77 -6.01 0.05
CA ILE A 581 36.88 -5.12 0.40
C ILE A 581 38.02 -5.24 -0.64
N ASN A 582 38.29 -6.44 -1.14
CA ASN A 582 39.35 -6.64 -2.14
C ASN A 582 38.94 -6.21 -3.58
N GLU A 583 37.64 -6.13 -3.88
CA GLU A 583 37.13 -5.67 -5.18
C GLU A 583 37.15 -4.13 -5.33
N ASN A 584 37.15 -3.39 -4.21
CA ASN A 584 37.17 -1.93 -4.15
C ASN A 584 38.59 -1.39 -3.91
#